data_AF-A0A2N5NCA3-F1
#
_entry.id   AF-A0A2N5NCA3-F1
#
_cell.length_a   1.000
_cell.length_b   1.000
_cell.length_c   1.000
_cell.angle_alpha   90.00
_cell.angle_beta   90.00
_cell.angle_gamma   90.00
#
_symmetry.space_group_name_H-M   'P 1'
#
loop_
_entity.id
_entity.type
_entity.pdbx_description
1 polymer ?
#
loop_
_entity_poly.entity_id
_entity_poly.type
_entity_poly.pdbx_seq_one_letter_code
_entity_poly.pdbx_strand_id
1 'polypeptide(L)'
;MIGYLNRQLQSGQEEIDLYLYKMFAHYEKQGQLTTSNVHEFLARMYNPYADPVLPYYAVANNELRYSGTALFRGDKMVGTVSLPDDVFFQMLHEKRGVQKTVPLPAADVVLGSIKTERQIRFTDSFRRVYVDVMLKGRVEEVPAGQKTDSPRELQEFERSLERRIQEKLEKVIDRTQSLCVDPFGLGMYTVGWKERSFTREQWNKRWPDMDVTIHASLKLEHTGMLDSHADRR
;
A
#
# COMPACT_ATOMS: atom_id res chain seq x y z
N MET A 1 6.68 24.62 -4.94
CA MET A 1 7.71 23.63 -4.55
C MET A 1 9.11 24.21 -4.67
N ILE A 2 9.61 24.52 -5.87
CA ILE A 2 10.96 25.08 -6.09
C ILE A 2 11.20 26.36 -5.26
N GLY A 3 10.22 27.28 -5.20
CA GLY A 3 10.36 28.50 -4.38
C GLY A 3 10.38 28.29 -2.85
N TYR A 4 9.79 27.21 -2.34
CA TYR A 4 9.86 26.86 -0.91
C TYR A 4 11.23 26.25 -0.58
N LEU A 5 11.65 25.28 -1.39
CA LEU A 5 12.96 24.63 -1.26
C LEU A 5 14.08 25.65 -1.44
N ASN A 6 13.99 26.54 -2.44
CA ASN A 6 14.97 27.61 -2.64
C ASN A 6 14.98 28.59 -1.46
N ARG A 7 13.83 28.94 -0.87
CA ARG A 7 13.80 29.77 0.34
C ARG A 7 14.45 29.08 1.54
N GLN A 8 14.22 27.79 1.73
CA GLN A 8 14.83 26.98 2.81
C GLN A 8 16.36 26.83 2.62
N LEU A 9 16.79 26.57 1.38
CA LEU A 9 18.21 26.49 1.00
C LEU A 9 18.91 27.84 1.12
N GLN A 10 18.23 28.94 0.81
CA GLN A 10 18.75 30.31 0.94
C GLN A 10 18.70 30.84 2.38
N SER A 11 17.78 30.35 3.22
CA SER A 11 17.62 30.82 4.60
C SER A 11 18.62 30.20 5.59
N GLY A 12 19.59 29.41 5.12
CA GLY A 12 20.62 28.81 5.99
C GLY A 12 20.04 27.87 7.05
N GLN A 13 18.88 27.26 6.79
CA GLN A 13 18.32 26.26 7.71
C GLN A 13 19.19 25.01 7.58
N GLU A 14 20.10 24.83 8.53
CA GLU A 14 21.30 23.98 8.48
C GLU A 14 21.10 22.49 8.19
N GLU A 15 19.88 21.99 7.97
CA GLU A 15 19.62 20.54 8.02
C GLU A 15 18.39 20.11 7.19
N ILE A 16 18.13 20.68 6.01
CA ILE A 16 16.99 20.21 5.17
C ILE A 16 17.16 18.76 4.75
N ASP A 17 18.38 18.34 4.47
CA ASP A 17 18.79 16.97 4.20
C ASP A 17 18.57 16.07 5.41
N LEU A 18 18.97 16.50 6.63
CA LEU A 18 18.71 15.73 7.84
C LEU A 18 17.22 15.69 8.21
N TYR A 19 16.47 16.76 7.94
CA TYR A 19 15.03 16.81 8.09
C TYR A 19 14.34 15.79 7.17
N LEU A 20 14.69 15.79 5.88
CA LEU A 20 14.18 14.82 4.91
C LEU A 20 14.56 13.39 5.29
N TYR A 21 15.80 13.17 5.72
CA TYR A 21 16.27 11.88 6.20
C TYR A 21 15.48 11.40 7.42
N LYS A 22 15.32 12.23 8.46
CA LYS A 22 14.53 11.91 9.66
C LYS A 22 13.06 11.64 9.31
N MET A 23 12.49 12.42 8.40
CA MET A 23 11.12 12.23 7.91
C MET A 23 10.98 10.88 7.20
N PHE A 24 11.86 10.56 6.25
CA PHE A 24 11.83 9.26 5.54
C PHE A 24 11.99 8.10 6.51
N ALA A 25 12.98 8.16 7.40
CA ALA A 25 13.22 7.14 8.41
C ALA A 25 12.03 6.97 9.38
N HIS A 26 11.32 8.05 9.69
CA HIS A 26 10.14 8.00 10.53
C HIS A 26 9.00 7.23 9.85
N TYR A 27 8.66 7.58 8.61
CA TYR A 27 7.57 6.94 7.87
C TYR A 27 7.88 5.49 7.48
N GLU A 28 9.13 5.19 7.11
CA GLU A 28 9.60 3.83 6.85
C GLU A 28 9.45 2.97 8.11
N LYS A 29 9.85 3.47 9.29
CA LYS A 29 9.62 2.80 10.58
C LYS A 29 8.14 2.62 10.94
N GLN A 30 7.22 3.36 10.30
CA GLN A 30 5.78 3.19 10.48
C GLN A 30 5.17 2.18 9.49
N GLY A 31 5.95 1.72 8.50
CA GLY A 31 5.46 0.97 7.34
C GLY A 31 4.42 1.75 6.54
N GLN A 32 4.52 3.08 6.58
CA GLN A 32 3.61 4.00 5.90
C GLN A 32 4.09 4.39 4.50
N LEU A 33 5.36 4.11 4.18
CA LEU A 33 5.89 4.30 2.84
C LEU A 33 7.00 3.29 2.56
N THR A 34 7.08 2.83 1.31
CA THR A 34 8.30 2.25 0.75
C THR A 34 9.21 3.39 0.27
N THR A 35 10.41 3.51 0.85
CA THR A 35 11.46 4.33 0.26
C THR A 35 12.16 3.59 -0.87
N SER A 36 12.68 4.30 -1.85
CA SER A 36 13.61 3.72 -2.82
C SER A 36 14.80 4.64 -3.03
N ASN A 37 15.98 4.04 -3.11
CA ASN A 37 17.19 4.77 -3.52
C ASN A 37 17.33 4.77 -5.06
N VAL A 38 18.31 5.53 -5.57
CA VAL A 38 18.55 5.65 -7.02
C VAL A 38 18.83 4.29 -7.66
N HIS A 39 19.58 3.41 -6.99
CA HIS A 39 19.90 2.08 -7.52
C HIS A 39 18.63 1.22 -7.67
N GLU A 40 17.77 1.18 -6.66
CA GLU A 40 16.49 0.45 -6.68
C GLU A 40 15.54 1.01 -7.73
N PHE A 41 15.44 2.34 -7.82
CA PHE A 41 14.63 2.99 -8.84
C PHE A 41 15.08 2.59 -10.24
N LEU A 42 16.39 2.68 -10.54
CA LEU A 42 16.94 2.32 -11.84
C LEU A 42 16.78 0.81 -12.11
N ALA A 43 17.01 -0.05 -11.11
CA ALA A 43 16.82 -1.49 -11.25
C ALA A 43 15.38 -1.85 -11.65
N ARG A 44 14.38 -1.18 -11.05
CA ARG A 44 12.98 -1.33 -11.44
C ARG A 44 12.69 -0.70 -12.80
N MET A 45 13.21 0.50 -13.07
CA MET A 45 13.02 1.20 -14.35
C MET A 45 13.51 0.40 -15.55
N TYR A 46 14.58 -0.38 -15.40
CA TYR A 46 15.10 -1.27 -16.44
C TYR A 46 14.54 -2.70 -16.38
N ASN A 47 13.71 -3.04 -15.39
CA ASN A 47 13.07 -4.34 -15.30
C ASN A 47 11.91 -4.42 -16.33
N PRO A 48 11.89 -5.43 -17.22
CA PRO A 48 10.79 -5.61 -18.18
C PRO A 48 9.42 -5.88 -17.53
N TYR A 49 9.40 -6.27 -16.26
CA TYR A 49 8.24 -6.87 -15.59
C TYR A 49 7.79 -6.11 -14.34
N ALA A 50 8.34 -4.93 -14.10
CA ALA A 50 8.03 -4.13 -12.93
C ALA A 50 8.26 -2.65 -13.27
N ASP A 51 7.42 -1.79 -12.69
CA ASP A 51 7.55 -0.35 -12.81
C ASP A 51 8.07 0.26 -11.50
N PRO A 52 8.84 1.37 -11.58
CA PRO A 52 9.35 2.05 -10.40
C PRO A 52 8.28 2.90 -9.71
N VAL A 53 8.48 3.13 -8.42
CA VAL A 53 7.67 4.03 -7.59
C VAL A 53 8.58 4.87 -6.71
N LEU A 54 8.08 6.03 -6.28
CA LEU A 54 8.76 6.89 -5.31
C LEU A 54 7.73 7.50 -4.34
N PRO A 55 8.13 7.82 -3.10
CA PRO A 55 7.32 8.65 -2.22
C PRO A 55 6.95 9.99 -2.89
N TYR A 56 5.67 10.35 -2.85
CA TYR A 56 5.15 11.60 -3.40
C TYR A 56 4.91 12.61 -2.28
N TYR A 57 5.48 13.81 -2.43
CA TYR A 57 5.33 14.90 -1.49
C TYR A 57 4.66 16.10 -2.14
N ALA A 58 3.71 16.71 -1.41
CA ALA A 58 3.13 17.99 -1.76
C ALA A 58 3.63 19.06 -0.80
N VAL A 59 3.61 20.33 -1.26
CA VAL A 59 3.85 21.47 -0.38
C VAL A 59 2.51 22.09 -0.04
N ALA A 60 2.16 22.08 1.24
CA ALA A 60 0.96 22.72 1.77
C ALA A 60 1.34 23.55 2.99
N ASN A 61 0.81 24.78 3.10
CA ASN A 61 1.11 25.71 4.20
C ASN A 61 2.61 25.92 4.46
N ASN A 62 3.42 25.95 3.40
CA ASN A 62 4.87 26.10 3.48
C ASN A 62 5.56 24.97 4.27
N GLU A 63 4.99 23.76 4.22
CA GLU A 63 5.56 22.52 4.75
C GLU A 63 5.56 21.45 3.66
N LEU A 64 6.59 20.60 3.66
CA LEU A 64 6.63 19.41 2.81
C LEU A 64 5.87 18.27 3.51
N ARG A 65 4.86 17.71 2.85
CA ARG A 65 4.00 16.67 3.44
C ARG A 65 3.92 15.46 2.53
N TYR A 66 4.11 14.29 3.11
CA TYR A 66 3.88 13.03 2.40
C TYR A 66 2.43 12.96 1.93
N SER A 67 2.23 12.64 0.65
CA SER A 67 0.94 12.71 -0.04
C SER A 67 0.57 11.41 -0.76
N GLY A 68 1.35 10.36 -0.54
CA GLY A 68 1.15 9.01 -1.11
C GLY A 68 2.32 8.58 -2.00
N THR A 69 2.06 7.73 -2.98
CA THR A 69 3.09 7.13 -3.83
C THR A 69 2.98 7.60 -5.27
N ALA A 70 4.08 8.06 -5.86
CA ALA A 70 4.20 8.39 -7.26
C ALA A 70 4.45 7.11 -8.08
N LEU A 71 3.69 6.96 -9.16
CA LEU A 71 3.75 5.84 -10.08
C LEU A 71 4.45 6.27 -11.36
N PHE A 72 5.43 5.49 -11.81
CA PHE A 72 6.23 5.80 -12.99
C PHE A 72 6.04 4.75 -14.06
N ARG A 73 6.14 5.18 -15.33
CA ARG A 73 6.32 4.30 -16.49
C ARG A 73 7.65 4.67 -17.13
N GLY A 74 8.65 3.81 -16.96
CA GLY A 74 10.03 4.18 -17.25
C GLY A 74 10.48 5.36 -16.38
N ASP A 75 10.94 6.43 -17.02
CA ASP A 75 11.43 7.66 -16.37
C ASP A 75 10.34 8.72 -16.14
N LYS A 76 9.09 8.46 -16.57
CA LYS A 76 7.98 9.43 -16.48
C LYS A 76 7.01 9.08 -15.37
N MET A 77 6.75 10.05 -14.50
CA MET A 77 5.64 9.96 -13.55
C MET A 77 4.31 10.03 -14.32
N VAL A 78 3.47 9.01 -14.19
CA VAL A 78 2.18 8.93 -14.89
C VAL A 78 0.98 9.10 -13.97
N GLY A 79 1.19 9.05 -12.66
CA GLY A 79 0.15 9.30 -11.68
C GLY A 79 0.61 9.09 -10.25
N THR A 80 -0.37 9.04 -9.35
CA THR A 80 -0.16 8.80 -7.92
C THR A 80 -1.22 7.85 -7.37
N VAL A 81 -0.87 7.16 -6.29
CA VAL A 81 -1.78 6.67 -5.27
C VAL A 81 -1.83 7.72 -4.16
N SER A 82 -3.02 8.20 -3.81
CA SER A 82 -3.17 9.22 -2.77
C SER A 82 -3.03 8.62 -1.37
N LEU A 83 -2.61 9.44 -0.40
CA LEU A 83 -2.42 9.05 1.00
C LEU A 83 -3.54 8.15 1.61
N PRO A 84 -4.86 8.41 1.39
CA PRO A 84 -5.91 7.54 1.96
C PRO A 84 -5.94 6.11 1.41
N ASP A 85 -5.40 5.89 0.20
CA ASP A 85 -5.34 4.58 -0.44
C ASP A 85 -3.91 4.00 -0.40
N ASP A 86 -2.92 4.80 0.00
CA ASP A 86 -1.49 4.45 -0.03
C ASP A 86 -1.15 3.29 0.90
N VAL A 87 -1.76 3.23 2.09
CA VAL A 87 -1.56 2.12 3.02
C VAL A 87 -1.90 0.77 2.39
N PHE A 88 -2.94 0.71 1.56
CA PHE A 88 -3.33 -0.51 0.82
C PHE A 88 -2.39 -0.78 -0.35
N PHE A 89 -1.85 0.27 -0.97
CA PHE A 89 -0.76 0.11 -1.94
C PHE A 89 0.47 -0.52 -1.30
N GLN A 90 0.89 -0.09 -0.11
CA GLN A 90 2.04 -0.68 0.59
C GLN A 90 1.82 -2.18 0.87
N MET A 91 0.61 -2.58 1.25
CA MET A 91 0.23 -4.00 1.45
C MET A 91 0.34 -4.86 0.19
N LEU A 92 0.12 -4.26 -0.99
CA LEU A 92 0.26 -4.94 -2.28
C LEU A 92 1.69 -4.91 -2.81
N HIS A 93 2.44 -3.85 -2.51
CA HIS A 93 3.81 -3.62 -2.96
C HIS A 93 4.81 -4.52 -2.22
N GLU A 94 4.70 -4.60 -0.90
CA GLU A 94 5.59 -5.42 -0.09
C GLU A 94 5.03 -6.83 0.10
N LYS A 95 5.88 -7.86 -0.06
CA LYS A 95 5.45 -9.24 0.20
C LYS A 95 5.07 -9.44 1.68
N ARG A 96 5.80 -8.76 2.58
CA ARG A 96 5.55 -8.75 4.02
C ARG A 96 5.80 -7.35 4.53
N GLY A 97 4.88 -6.81 5.33
CA GLY A 97 4.97 -5.46 5.86
C GLY A 97 4.31 -5.34 7.22
N VAL A 98 4.52 -4.20 7.88
CA VAL A 98 3.84 -3.85 9.13
C VAL A 98 3.32 -2.42 9.04
N GLN A 99 2.01 -2.24 8.97
CA GLN A 99 1.38 -0.94 8.98
C GLN A 99 1.00 -0.60 10.43
N LYS A 100 1.61 0.47 10.99
CA LYS A 100 1.28 0.89 12.37
C LYS A 100 -0.19 1.24 12.55
N THR A 101 -0.79 1.86 11.54
CA THR A 101 -2.18 2.32 11.59
C THR A 101 -2.81 2.17 10.22
N VAL A 102 -4.00 1.58 10.17
CA VAL A 102 -4.82 1.45 8.96
C VAL A 102 -6.21 2.04 9.25
N PRO A 103 -6.45 3.30 8.83
CA PRO A 103 -7.76 3.91 9.02
C PRO A 103 -8.77 3.35 8.03
N LEU A 104 -9.97 3.03 8.53
CA LEU A 104 -11.13 2.62 7.74
C LEU A 104 -12.30 3.57 8.01
N PRO A 105 -12.28 4.80 7.43
CA PRO A 105 -13.23 5.86 7.80
C PRO A 105 -14.70 5.49 7.53
N ALA A 106 -14.96 4.72 6.47
CA ALA A 106 -16.32 4.28 6.13
C ALA A 106 -16.92 3.27 7.14
N ALA A 107 -16.08 2.74 8.04
CA ALA A 107 -16.49 1.90 9.17
C ALA A 107 -16.31 2.60 10.52
N ASP A 108 -15.73 3.81 10.55
CA ASP A 108 -15.28 4.48 11.77
C ASP A 108 -14.41 3.56 12.66
N VAL A 109 -13.46 2.87 12.02
CA VAL A 109 -12.53 1.92 12.63
C VAL A 109 -11.09 2.33 12.34
N VAL A 110 -10.24 2.17 13.33
CA VAL A 110 -8.78 2.26 13.17
C VAL A 110 -8.14 0.95 13.60
N LEU A 111 -7.45 0.30 12.67
CA LEU A 111 -6.65 -0.89 12.95
C LEU A 111 -5.22 -0.49 13.29
N GLY A 112 -4.61 -1.20 14.23
CA GLY A 112 -3.26 -0.95 14.73
C GLY A 112 -2.33 -2.13 14.53
N SER A 113 -1.05 -1.82 14.29
CA SER A 113 0.05 -2.78 14.16
C SER A 113 -0.28 -3.97 13.25
N ILE A 114 -0.81 -3.67 12.06
CA ILE A 114 -1.27 -4.66 11.10
C ILE A 114 -0.06 -5.24 10.37
N LYS A 115 0.26 -6.50 10.66
CA LYS A 115 1.20 -7.31 9.90
C LYS A 115 0.50 -7.84 8.65
N THR A 116 1.14 -7.69 7.51
CA THR A 116 0.62 -8.16 6.23
C THR A 116 1.55 -9.16 5.59
N GLU A 117 0.95 -10.18 4.97
CA GLU A 117 1.65 -11.11 4.09
C GLU A 117 0.85 -11.32 2.82
N ARG A 118 1.48 -11.05 1.68
CA ARG A 118 0.89 -11.17 0.35
C ARG A 118 1.38 -12.43 -0.34
N GLN A 119 0.44 -13.17 -0.91
CA GLN A 119 0.71 -14.30 -1.80
C GLN A 119 0.08 -14.07 -3.17
N ILE A 120 0.78 -14.51 -4.21
CA ILE A 120 0.35 -14.38 -5.60
C ILE A 120 0.35 -15.75 -6.24
N ARG A 121 -0.73 -16.05 -6.97
CA ARG A 121 -0.88 -17.28 -7.75
C ARG A 121 -1.47 -16.95 -9.10
N PHE A 122 -0.84 -17.41 -10.17
CA PHE A 122 -1.39 -17.32 -11.52
C PHE A 122 -2.13 -18.59 -11.89
N THR A 123 -3.18 -18.47 -12.69
CA THR A 123 -3.70 -19.62 -13.45
C THR A 123 -2.68 -20.03 -14.52
N ASP A 124 -2.67 -21.31 -14.92
CA ASP A 124 -1.76 -21.84 -15.96
C ASP A 124 -1.80 -21.05 -17.27
N SER A 125 -2.95 -20.43 -17.58
CA SER A 125 -3.14 -19.63 -18.79
C SER A 125 -2.62 -18.18 -18.71
N PHE A 126 -2.14 -17.74 -17.54
CA PHE A 126 -1.84 -16.33 -17.23
C PHE A 126 -2.99 -15.35 -17.56
N ARG A 127 -4.23 -15.87 -17.58
CA ARG A 127 -5.42 -15.05 -17.81
C ARG A 127 -5.85 -14.30 -16.55
N ARG A 128 -5.71 -14.98 -15.41
CA ARG A 128 -6.08 -14.49 -14.09
C ARG A 128 -4.94 -14.65 -13.09
N VAL A 129 -4.85 -13.68 -12.19
CA VAL A 129 -4.00 -13.72 -11.00
C VAL A 129 -4.87 -13.64 -9.76
N TYR A 130 -4.53 -14.45 -8.76
CA TYR A 130 -5.10 -14.40 -7.42
C TYR A 130 -4.08 -13.74 -6.50
N VAL A 131 -4.51 -12.68 -5.80
CA VAL A 131 -3.71 -11.96 -4.81
C VAL A 131 -4.36 -12.14 -3.45
N ASP A 132 -3.76 -12.99 -2.63
CA ASP A 132 -4.20 -13.22 -1.26
C ASP A 132 -3.42 -12.28 -0.32
N VAL A 133 -4.13 -11.44 0.42
CA VAL A 133 -3.56 -10.52 1.41
C VAL A 133 -4.02 -10.96 2.79
N MET A 134 -3.10 -11.51 3.57
CA MET A 134 -3.37 -11.94 4.95
C MET A 134 -2.95 -10.84 5.91
N LEU A 135 -3.88 -10.38 6.74
CA LEU A 135 -3.70 -9.31 7.71
C LEU A 135 -3.85 -9.86 9.13
N LYS A 136 -2.92 -9.50 10.02
CA LYS A 136 -2.98 -9.80 11.46
C LYS A 136 -2.66 -8.57 12.27
N GLY A 137 -3.49 -8.22 13.23
CA GLY A 137 -3.20 -7.11 14.14
C GLY A 137 -4.33 -6.87 15.11
N ARG A 138 -4.48 -5.65 15.58
CA ARG A 138 -5.48 -5.29 16.60
C ARG A 138 -6.35 -4.13 16.16
N VAL A 139 -7.42 -3.91 16.90
CA VAL A 139 -8.27 -2.74 16.73
C VAL A 139 -7.88 -1.71 17.77
N GLU A 140 -7.65 -0.48 17.35
CA GLU A 140 -7.36 0.65 18.25
C GLU A 140 -8.63 1.45 18.53
N GLU A 141 -9.49 1.61 17.52
CA GLU A 141 -10.74 2.36 17.63
C GLU A 141 -11.87 1.63 16.89
N VAL A 142 -13.06 1.59 17.51
CA VAL A 142 -14.30 1.05 16.94
C VAL A 142 -15.48 2.00 17.19
N PRO A 143 -16.55 1.93 16.38
CA PRO A 143 -17.77 2.69 16.62
C PRO A 143 -18.42 2.28 17.95
N ALA A 144 -19.08 3.22 18.60
CA ALA A 144 -19.86 2.93 19.80
C ALA A 144 -20.97 1.91 19.50
N GLY A 145 -21.05 0.84 20.30
CA GLY A 145 -22.04 -0.23 20.13
C GLY A 145 -21.66 -1.30 19.10
N GLN A 146 -20.45 -1.22 18.52
CA GLN A 146 -19.88 -2.33 17.76
C GLN A 146 -19.76 -3.56 18.66
N LYS A 147 -20.43 -4.65 18.29
CA LYS A 147 -20.40 -5.90 19.05
C LYS A 147 -19.20 -6.74 18.65
N THR A 148 -18.42 -7.19 19.62
CA THR A 148 -17.24 -8.05 19.44
C THR A 148 -17.06 -9.07 20.56
N ASP A 149 -18.06 -9.22 21.43
CA ASP A 149 -17.93 -9.92 22.72
C ASP A 149 -18.02 -11.44 22.55
N SER A 150 -18.73 -11.90 21.52
CA SER A 150 -18.78 -13.31 21.15
C SER A 150 -17.88 -13.64 19.96
N PRO A 151 -17.38 -14.90 19.84
CA PRO A 151 -16.61 -15.33 18.66
C PRO A 151 -17.35 -15.12 17.33
N ARG A 152 -18.68 -15.22 17.36
CA ARG A 152 -19.52 -15.01 16.17
C ARG A 152 -19.58 -13.53 15.77
N GLU A 153 -19.81 -12.64 16.72
CA GLU A 153 -19.84 -11.19 16.45
C GLU A 153 -18.48 -10.67 16.00
N LEU A 154 -17.39 -11.15 16.62
CA LEU A 154 -16.04 -10.84 16.17
C LEU A 154 -15.79 -11.32 14.74
N GLN A 155 -16.22 -12.53 14.38
CA GLN A 155 -16.09 -13.04 13.01
C GLN A 155 -16.91 -12.24 12.00
N GLU A 156 -18.14 -11.84 12.36
CA GLU A 156 -18.98 -10.98 11.52
C GLU A 156 -18.34 -9.59 11.32
N PHE A 157 -17.72 -9.05 12.38
CA PHE A 157 -16.96 -7.81 12.31
C PHE A 157 -15.70 -7.94 11.43
N GLU A 158 -14.87 -8.97 11.64
CA GLU A 158 -13.70 -9.29 10.80
C GLU A 158 -14.10 -9.33 9.32
N ARG A 159 -15.16 -10.09 8.97
CA ARG A 159 -15.67 -10.18 7.59
C ARG A 159 -16.11 -8.84 7.00
N SER A 160 -16.70 -7.98 7.83
CA SER A 160 -17.11 -6.64 7.39
C SER A 160 -15.91 -5.77 7.05
N LEU A 161 -14.82 -5.88 7.81
CA LEU A 161 -13.57 -5.16 7.58
C LEU A 161 -12.80 -5.74 6.38
N GLU A 162 -12.75 -7.07 6.26
CA GLU A 162 -12.16 -7.79 5.12
C GLU A 162 -12.73 -7.28 3.79
N ARG A 163 -14.06 -7.17 3.68
CA ARG A 163 -14.70 -6.65 2.48
C ARG A 163 -14.24 -5.24 2.13
N ARG A 164 -14.17 -4.35 3.13
CA ARG A 164 -13.75 -2.96 2.93
C ARG A 164 -12.28 -2.85 2.55
N ILE A 165 -11.42 -3.66 3.18
CA ILE A 165 -10.00 -3.74 2.83
C ILE A 165 -9.85 -4.26 1.40
N GLN A 166 -10.60 -5.29 1.03
CA GLN A 166 -10.60 -5.83 -0.32
C GLN A 166 -10.98 -4.77 -1.36
N GLU A 167 -12.09 -4.04 -1.15
CA GLU A 167 -12.51 -2.94 -2.04
C GLU A 167 -11.41 -1.87 -2.20
N LYS A 168 -10.67 -1.58 -1.13
CA LYS A 168 -9.55 -0.63 -1.15
C LYS A 168 -8.35 -1.16 -1.93
N LEU A 169 -8.01 -2.45 -1.78
CA LEU A 169 -6.95 -3.11 -2.54
C LEU A 169 -7.31 -3.17 -4.04
N GLU A 170 -8.56 -3.52 -4.36
CA GLU A 170 -9.09 -3.56 -5.73
C GLU A 170 -8.98 -2.19 -6.39
N LYS A 171 -9.39 -1.13 -5.68
CA LYS A 171 -9.24 0.26 -6.16
C LYS A 171 -7.78 0.62 -6.49
N VAL A 172 -6.82 0.15 -5.71
CA VAL A 172 -5.40 0.37 -6.00
C VAL A 172 -4.97 -0.38 -7.26
N ILE A 173 -5.40 -1.63 -7.44
CA ILE A 173 -5.14 -2.39 -8.67
C ILE A 173 -5.74 -1.66 -9.88
N ASP A 174 -7.01 -1.28 -9.85
CA ASP A 174 -7.69 -0.55 -10.92
C ASP A 174 -6.95 0.75 -11.29
N ARG A 175 -6.45 1.47 -10.27
CA ARG A 175 -5.67 2.68 -10.47
C ARG A 175 -4.37 2.40 -11.23
N THR A 176 -3.68 1.32 -10.89
CA THR A 176 -2.43 0.94 -11.55
C THR A 176 -2.64 0.36 -12.96
N GLN A 177 -3.74 -0.37 -13.18
CA GLN A 177 -4.14 -0.88 -14.50
C GLN A 177 -4.56 0.25 -15.45
N SER A 178 -5.38 1.20 -14.98
CA SER A 178 -5.78 2.38 -15.78
C SER A 178 -4.61 3.28 -16.16
N LEU A 179 -3.54 3.26 -15.37
CA LEU A 179 -2.28 3.93 -15.65
C LEU A 179 -1.27 3.05 -16.40
N CYS A 180 -1.63 1.83 -16.78
CA CYS A 180 -0.77 0.78 -17.37
C CYS A 180 0.64 0.75 -16.76
N VAL A 181 0.70 0.60 -15.44
CA VAL A 181 1.95 0.44 -14.66
C VAL A 181 1.80 -0.71 -13.68
N ASP A 182 2.79 -1.58 -13.59
CA ASP A 182 2.85 -2.69 -12.62
C ASP A 182 3.89 -2.40 -11.52
N PRO A 183 3.51 -1.63 -10.49
CA PRO A 183 4.40 -1.35 -9.36
C PRO A 183 4.58 -2.56 -8.45
N PHE A 184 3.82 -3.65 -8.62
CA PHE A 184 3.87 -4.83 -7.75
C PHE A 184 4.81 -5.91 -8.27
N GLY A 185 5.33 -5.74 -9.49
CA GLY A 185 6.22 -6.67 -10.17
C GLY A 185 5.55 -8.02 -10.44
N LEU A 186 4.24 -8.03 -10.71
CA LEU A 186 3.51 -9.27 -10.98
C LEU A 186 4.04 -9.97 -12.23
N GLY A 187 4.55 -9.22 -13.20
CA GLY A 187 5.16 -9.80 -14.39
C GLY A 187 6.34 -10.73 -14.07
N MET A 188 7.06 -10.49 -12.97
CA MET A 188 8.21 -11.32 -12.59
C MET A 188 7.82 -12.77 -12.26
N TYR A 189 6.57 -13.00 -11.82
CA TYR A 189 6.06 -14.33 -11.53
C TYR A 189 5.78 -15.16 -12.79
N THR A 190 5.86 -14.55 -13.97
CA THR A 190 5.74 -15.24 -15.26
C THR A 190 7.09 -15.76 -15.78
N VAL A 191 8.20 -15.33 -15.18
CA VAL A 191 9.58 -15.68 -15.61
C VAL A 191 9.94 -17.09 -15.12
N GLY A 192 10.55 -17.90 -16.00
CA GLY A 192 11.01 -19.26 -15.68
C GLY A 192 10.01 -20.37 -16.01
N TRP A 193 8.80 -20.04 -16.47
CA TRP A 193 7.90 -21.03 -17.08
C TRP A 193 8.40 -21.36 -18.48
N LYS A 194 8.62 -22.66 -18.76
CA LYS A 194 9.36 -23.20 -19.92
C LYS A 194 8.96 -22.67 -21.31
N GLU A 195 7.82 -21.99 -21.47
CA GLU A 195 7.31 -21.61 -22.79
C GLU A 195 7.07 -20.10 -23.03
N ARG A 196 6.97 -19.21 -22.04
CA ARG A 196 6.47 -17.83 -22.29
C ARG A 196 6.93 -16.76 -21.28
N SER A 197 8.18 -16.31 -21.36
CA SER A 197 8.56 -15.04 -20.72
C SER A 197 8.06 -13.86 -21.58
N PHE A 198 7.21 -13.00 -21.01
CA PHE A 198 6.71 -11.82 -21.72
C PHE A 198 7.84 -10.80 -21.98
N THR A 199 7.88 -10.14 -23.14
CA THR A 199 8.69 -8.91 -23.26
C THR A 199 8.03 -7.78 -22.46
N ARG A 200 8.76 -6.69 -22.20
CA ARG A 200 8.20 -5.48 -21.59
C ARG A 200 6.94 -5.00 -22.31
N GLU A 201 6.99 -4.95 -23.63
CA GLU A 201 5.88 -4.48 -24.46
C GLU A 201 4.67 -5.42 -24.37
N GLN A 202 4.92 -6.73 -24.28
CA GLN A 202 3.85 -7.71 -24.10
C GLN A 202 3.22 -7.59 -22.71
N TRP A 203 4.02 -7.43 -21.65
CA TRP A 203 3.53 -7.23 -20.29
C TRP A 203 2.72 -5.95 -20.16
N ASN A 204 3.23 -4.83 -20.70
CA ASN A 204 2.55 -3.53 -20.67
C ASN A 204 1.21 -3.54 -21.40
N LYS A 205 1.05 -4.37 -22.44
CA LYS A 205 -0.24 -4.58 -23.13
C LYS A 205 -1.17 -5.49 -22.34
N ARG A 206 -0.62 -6.42 -21.55
CA ARG A 206 -1.40 -7.44 -20.85
C ARG A 206 -1.94 -6.94 -19.51
N TRP A 207 -1.12 -6.21 -18.76
CA TRP A 207 -1.42 -5.74 -17.41
C TRP A 207 -2.76 -4.99 -17.28
N PRO A 208 -3.11 -4.03 -18.17
CA PRO A 208 -4.36 -3.28 -18.06
C PRO A 208 -5.62 -4.14 -18.12
N ASP A 209 -5.58 -5.24 -18.88
CA ASP A 209 -6.73 -6.15 -19.11
C ASP A 209 -6.57 -7.49 -18.35
N MET A 210 -5.69 -7.53 -17.35
CA MET A 210 -5.50 -8.74 -16.57
C MET A 210 -6.60 -8.89 -15.53
N ASP A 211 -7.18 -10.08 -15.43
CA ASP A 211 -8.16 -10.39 -14.41
C ASP A 211 -7.43 -10.58 -13.07
N VAL A 212 -7.56 -9.62 -12.17
CA VAL A 212 -6.95 -9.63 -10.83
C VAL A 212 -8.05 -9.90 -9.82
N THR A 213 -8.01 -11.08 -9.19
CA THR A 213 -8.91 -11.42 -8.08
C THR A 213 -8.17 -11.23 -6.77
N ILE A 214 -8.65 -10.34 -5.92
CA ILE A 214 -8.07 -10.08 -4.60
C ILE A 214 -8.91 -10.78 -3.54
N HIS A 215 -8.25 -11.38 -2.55
CA HIS A 215 -8.90 -11.88 -1.35
C HIS A 215 -8.14 -11.37 -0.12
N ALA A 216 -8.83 -10.58 0.70
CA ALA A 216 -8.30 -10.10 1.97
C ALA A 216 -8.82 -10.98 3.11
N SER A 217 -7.93 -11.43 4.00
CA SER A 217 -8.31 -12.11 5.24
C SER A 217 -7.72 -11.40 6.45
N LEU A 218 -8.55 -11.09 7.43
CA LEU A 218 -8.17 -10.35 8.63
C LEU A 218 -8.35 -11.23 9.86
N LYS A 219 -7.28 -11.35 10.64
CA LYS A 219 -7.35 -11.91 11.99
C LYS A 219 -7.03 -10.81 13.00
N LEU A 220 -8.01 -10.46 13.81
CA LEU A 220 -7.85 -9.60 14.95
C LEU A 220 -7.32 -10.41 16.14
N GLU A 221 -6.26 -9.91 16.75
CA GLU A 221 -5.76 -10.40 18.03
C GLU A 221 -6.71 -9.93 19.13
N HIS A 222 -7.10 -10.85 20.03
CA HIS A 222 -7.92 -10.50 21.18
C HIS A 222 -7.16 -9.50 22.05
N THR A 223 -7.61 -8.25 22.03
CA THR A 223 -7.13 -7.22 22.95
C THR A 223 -8.22 -7.03 23.99
N GLY A 224 -7.90 -7.22 25.27
CA GLY A 224 -8.82 -6.96 26.39
C GLY A 224 -9.27 -5.49 26.51
N MET A 225 -9.02 -4.65 25.50
CA MET A 225 -9.52 -3.27 25.41
C MET A 225 -10.99 -3.23 24.96
N LEU A 226 -11.47 -4.24 24.23
CA LEU A 226 -12.89 -4.31 23.81
C LEU A 226 -13.83 -4.41 25.02
N ASP A 227 -13.41 -5.07 26.11
CA ASP A 227 -14.19 -5.17 27.35
C ASP A 227 -14.27 -3.84 28.11
N SER A 228 -13.28 -2.96 27.98
CA SER A 228 -13.15 -1.75 28.82
C SER A 228 -14.11 -0.60 28.46
N HIS A 229 -14.73 -0.65 27.29
CA HIS A 229 -15.74 0.32 26.87
C HIS A 229 -17.17 -0.06 27.31
N ALA A 230 -17.39 -1.29 27.78
CA ALA A 230 -18.67 -1.73 28.33
C ALA A 230 -18.91 -1.25 29.77
N ASP A 231 -17.85 -1.00 30.54
CA ASP A 231 -17.92 -0.68 31.98
C ASP A 231 -18.06 0.82 32.32
N ARG A 232 -18.38 1.68 31.35
CA ARG A 232 -18.61 3.13 31.57
C ARG A 232 -20.06 3.57 31.35
N ARG A 233 -21.03 2.79 31.85
CA ARG A 233 -22.44 3.20 31.94
C ARG A 233 -23.06 2.83 33.27
#